data_AF-A0A8J2XVY0-F1
#
_entry.id   AF-A0A8J2XVY0-F1
#
_cell.length_a   1.000
_cell.length_b   1.000
_cell.length_c   1.000
_cell.angle_alpha   90.00
_cell.angle_beta   90.00
_cell.angle_gamma   90.00
#
_symmetry.space_group_name_H-M   'P 1'
#
loop_
_entity.id
_entity.type
_entity.pdbx_description
1 polymer ?
#
loop_
_entity_poly.entity_id
_entity_poly.type
_entity_poly.pdbx_seq_one_letter_code
_entity_poly.pdbx_strand_id
1 'polypeptide(L)'
;MIVELCEQLLLELQKSKSPVLAYLQPGISKSDVDNSLKLADIDVSLPKEVYSLYEWKNGINDEDSESTPIGELRLFKLGVFVSLNLAIDDYLGLAIRKSYWSKGLFPLFGSGGGDYYLIDTQKRSVTRGMIMYYSPSNPYFQGTASIFDSLDSCLSSIIECYRVKAYYFNPDSPYLEIEGKLEMAIWRKHNPKSEYYRILDKFK
;
A
#
# COMPACT_ATOMS: atom_id res chain seq x y z
N MET A 1 6.54 -10.18 13.63
CA MET A 1 6.63 -10.47 12.19
C MET A 1 6.54 -9.19 11.37
N ILE A 2 5.40 -8.47 11.35
CA ILE A 2 5.31 -7.16 10.67
C ILE A 2 6.36 -6.14 11.09
N VAL A 3 6.61 -5.95 12.39
CA VAL A 3 7.64 -4.99 12.86
C VAL A 3 9.02 -5.30 12.28
N GLU A 4 9.41 -6.58 12.25
CA GLU A 4 10.69 -7.00 11.68
C GLU A 4 10.74 -6.77 10.16
N LEU A 5 9.64 -7.02 9.44
CA LEU A 5 9.54 -6.71 8.01
C LEU A 5 9.63 -5.19 7.76
N CYS A 6 9.03 -4.37 8.61
CA CYS A 6 9.12 -2.91 8.52
C CYS A 6 10.58 -2.42 8.69
N GLU A 7 11.31 -2.97 9.67
CA GLU A 7 12.74 -2.65 9.84
C GLU A 7 13.57 -3.15 8.66
N GLN A 8 13.29 -4.34 8.13
CA GLN A 8 13.97 -4.82 6.92
C GLN A 8 13.69 -3.93 5.70
N LEU A 9 12.45 -3.47 5.52
CA LEU A 9 12.09 -2.53 4.47
C LEU A 9 12.84 -1.20 4.65
N LEU A 10 12.91 -0.66 5.86
CA LEU A 10 13.67 0.56 6.15
C LEU A 10 15.13 0.44 5.72
N LEU A 11 15.77 -0.70 6.03
CA LEU A 11 17.15 -0.97 5.61
C LEU A 11 17.29 -1.01 4.08
N GLU A 12 16.36 -1.62 3.37
CA GLU A 12 16.41 -1.66 1.90
C GLU A 12 16.19 -0.28 1.27
N LEU A 13 15.28 0.53 1.82
CA LEU A 13 15.07 1.92 1.39
C LEU A 13 16.33 2.78 1.61
N GLN A 14 17.02 2.59 2.75
CA GLN A 14 18.28 3.29 3.04
C GLN A 14 19.38 2.89 2.06
N LYS A 15 19.54 1.59 1.81
CA LYS A 15 20.50 1.07 0.81
C LYS A 15 20.21 1.58 -0.59
N SER A 16 18.93 1.69 -0.96
CA SER A 16 18.51 2.20 -2.26
C SER A 16 18.51 3.73 -2.34
N LYS A 17 18.82 4.44 -1.24
CA LYS A 17 18.71 5.90 -1.13
C LYS A 17 17.34 6.42 -1.57
N SER A 18 16.28 5.72 -1.17
CA SER A 18 14.92 6.07 -1.57
C SER A 18 14.56 7.49 -1.09
N PRO A 19 14.06 8.38 -1.96
CA PRO A 19 13.64 9.73 -1.57
C PRO A 19 12.58 9.75 -0.48
N VAL A 20 11.72 8.73 -0.43
CA VAL A 20 10.62 8.60 0.54
C VAL A 20 11.10 8.69 2.00
N LEU A 21 12.36 8.35 2.28
CA LEU A 21 12.93 8.41 3.63
C LEU A 21 12.91 9.80 4.25
N ALA A 22 12.98 10.86 3.43
CA ALA A 22 12.92 12.24 3.90
C ALA A 22 11.52 12.66 4.39
N TYR A 23 10.50 11.90 3.98
CA TYR A 23 9.09 12.27 4.13
C TYR A 23 8.30 11.34 5.06
N LEU A 24 8.85 10.15 5.37
CA LEU A 24 8.19 9.19 6.25
C LEU A 24 8.08 9.73 7.69
N GLN A 25 6.84 10.04 8.08
CA GLN A 25 6.52 10.56 9.39
C GLN A 25 6.79 9.54 10.50
N PRO A 26 7.09 9.99 11.73
CA PRO A 26 7.14 9.11 12.91
C PRO A 26 5.86 8.27 13.03
N GLY A 27 6.00 7.07 13.59
CA GLY A 27 4.84 6.23 13.89
C GLY A 27 3.93 6.84 14.94
N ILE A 28 2.66 6.44 14.92
CA ILE A 28 1.61 6.87 15.84
C ILE A 28 1.13 5.71 16.71
N SER A 29 0.62 6.01 17.91
CA SER A 29 0.17 4.95 18.80
C SER A 29 -1.13 4.30 18.30
N LYS A 30 -1.37 3.04 18.70
CA LYS A 30 -2.68 2.42 18.50
C LYS A 30 -3.85 3.28 18.98
N SER A 31 -3.72 3.96 20.12
CA SER A 31 -4.76 4.85 20.62
C SER A 31 -5.01 6.04 19.72
N ASP A 32 -3.97 6.59 19.07
CA ASP A 32 -4.12 7.68 18.11
C ASP A 32 -4.86 7.18 16.87
N VAL A 33 -4.55 5.98 16.38
CA VAL A 33 -5.28 5.35 15.28
C VAL A 33 -6.76 5.20 15.61
N ASP A 34 -7.07 4.60 16.77
CA ASP A 34 -8.45 4.39 17.22
C ASP A 34 -9.19 5.72 17.41
N ASN A 35 -8.53 6.74 17.96
CA ASN A 35 -9.09 8.07 18.16
C ASN A 35 -9.40 8.76 16.82
N SER A 36 -8.49 8.70 15.84
CA SER A 36 -8.71 9.31 14.52
C SER A 36 -9.89 8.67 13.79
N LEU A 37 -9.99 7.33 13.79
CA LEU A 37 -11.14 6.63 13.19
C LEU A 37 -12.45 7.01 13.88
N LYS A 38 -12.44 7.11 15.21
CA LYS A 38 -13.61 7.52 16.00
C LYS A 38 -14.03 8.97 15.72
N LEU A 39 -13.07 9.90 15.65
CA LEU A 39 -13.34 11.31 15.34
C LEU A 39 -13.94 11.48 13.94
N ALA A 40 -13.55 10.62 13.00
CA ALA A 40 -14.06 10.59 11.63
C ALA A 40 -15.41 9.83 11.49
N ASP A 41 -15.98 9.31 12.59
CA ASP A 41 -17.19 8.47 12.59
C ASP A 41 -17.08 7.22 11.68
N ILE A 42 -15.90 6.60 11.69
CA ILE A 42 -15.60 5.40 10.88
C ILE A 42 -15.69 4.14 11.75
N ASP A 43 -16.68 3.29 11.48
CA ASP A 43 -16.80 1.95 12.08
C ASP A 43 -16.06 0.89 11.24
N VAL A 44 -14.73 0.95 11.26
CA VAL A 44 -13.85 -0.02 10.58
C VAL A 44 -13.02 -0.77 11.61
N SER A 45 -12.92 -2.10 11.43
CA SER A 45 -12.10 -2.95 12.30
C SER A 45 -10.79 -3.33 11.60
N LEU A 46 -9.79 -2.46 11.74
CA LEU A 46 -8.47 -2.66 11.13
C LEU A 46 -7.82 -3.97 11.63
N PRO A 47 -7.18 -4.76 10.74
CA PRO A 47 -6.28 -5.86 11.15
C PRO A 47 -5.14 -5.36 12.05
N LYS A 48 -4.67 -6.21 12.97
CA LYS A 48 -3.57 -5.86 13.90
C LYS A 48 -2.30 -5.42 13.17
N GLU A 49 -2.08 -5.98 11.99
CA GLU A 49 -0.96 -5.70 11.10
C GLU A 49 -0.95 -4.24 10.63
N VAL A 50 -2.14 -3.64 10.44
CA VAL A 50 -2.27 -2.22 10.07
C VAL A 50 -1.86 -1.31 11.21
N TYR A 51 -2.24 -1.64 12.45
CA TYR A 51 -1.77 -0.90 13.62
C TYR A 51 -0.25 -0.95 13.71
N SER A 52 0.35 -2.14 13.55
CA SER A 52 1.81 -2.27 13.56
C SER A 52 2.51 -1.49 12.44
N LEU A 53 1.87 -1.32 11.27
CA LEU A 53 2.39 -0.51 10.19
C LEU A 53 2.41 0.98 10.55
N TYR A 54 1.31 1.51 11.09
CA TYR A 54 1.21 2.92 11.50
C TYR A 54 2.01 3.23 12.78
N GLU A 55 2.19 2.26 13.68
CA GLU A 55 3.11 2.36 14.82
C GLU A 55 4.58 2.43 14.40
N TRP A 56 4.93 1.86 13.24
CA TRP A 56 6.26 2.00 12.66
C TRP A 56 6.47 3.37 12.02
N LYS A 57 5.60 3.76 11.08
CA LYS A 57 5.64 5.05 10.38
C LYS A 57 4.22 5.49 10.01
N ASN A 58 3.92 6.79 10.13
CA ASN A 58 2.63 7.34 9.74
C ASN A 58 2.61 7.85 8.28
N GLY A 59 3.21 7.10 7.37
CA GLY A 59 3.26 7.43 5.94
C GLY A 59 3.72 8.86 5.62
N ILE A 60 3.28 9.35 4.46
CA ILE A 60 3.49 10.72 3.97
C ILE A 60 2.28 11.58 4.35
N ASN A 61 2.52 12.80 4.83
CA ASN A 61 1.45 13.77 5.13
C ASN A 61 0.86 14.39 3.85
N ASP A 62 -0.23 15.13 4.01
CA ASP A 62 -0.97 15.72 2.90
C ASP A 62 -0.16 16.78 2.15
N GLU A 63 0.55 17.65 2.88
CA GLU A 63 1.37 18.73 2.31
C GLU A 63 2.48 18.18 1.40
N ASP A 64 3.21 17.17 1.87
CA ASP A 64 4.26 16.50 1.11
C ASP A 64 3.68 15.73 -0.09
N SER A 65 2.51 15.10 0.09
CA SER A 65 1.82 14.38 -0.98
C SER A 65 1.32 15.31 -2.09
N GLU A 66 0.91 16.54 -1.77
CA GLU A 66 0.44 17.53 -2.75
C GLU A 66 1.57 18.31 -3.40
N SER A 67 2.63 18.62 -2.64
CA SER A 67 3.75 19.42 -3.11
C SER A 67 4.80 18.63 -3.89
N THR A 68 4.83 17.30 -3.74
CA THR A 68 5.80 16.44 -4.43
C THR A 68 5.24 15.92 -5.75
N PRO A 69 6.02 15.93 -6.85
CA PRO A 69 5.57 15.37 -8.13
C PRO A 69 5.15 13.90 -8.02
N ILE A 70 4.08 13.55 -8.75
CA ILE A 70 3.57 12.18 -8.83
C ILE A 70 4.69 11.23 -9.24
N GLY A 71 4.93 10.23 -8.40
CA GLY A 71 5.88 9.15 -8.67
C GLY A 71 7.17 9.20 -7.87
N GLU A 72 7.54 10.35 -7.28
CA GLU A 72 8.79 10.49 -6.51
C GLU A 72 8.69 9.85 -5.11
N LEU A 73 7.48 9.80 -4.55
CA LEU A 73 7.22 9.23 -3.22
C LEU A 73 6.88 7.74 -3.23
N ARG A 74 7.08 7.05 -4.37
CA ARG A 74 6.73 5.63 -4.51
C ARG A 74 7.62 4.76 -3.63
N LEU A 75 6.98 4.00 -2.74
CA LEU A 75 7.59 2.93 -1.97
C LEU A 75 7.71 1.64 -2.81
N PHE A 76 6.75 1.42 -3.71
CA PHE A 76 6.73 0.35 -4.69
C PHE A 76 5.82 0.75 -5.85
N LYS A 77 5.61 -0.14 -6.83
CA LYS A 77 4.76 0.14 -7.99
C LYS A 77 3.39 0.68 -7.61
N LEU A 78 3.15 1.93 -8.01
CA LEU A 78 1.91 2.67 -7.74
C LEU A 78 1.53 2.76 -6.25
N GLY A 79 2.47 2.46 -5.34
CA GLY A 79 2.23 2.44 -3.91
C GLY A 79 3.03 3.52 -3.20
N VAL A 80 2.38 4.64 -2.88
CA VAL A 80 2.84 5.62 -1.89
C VAL A 80 2.20 5.27 -0.55
N PHE A 81 2.99 5.19 0.51
CA PHE A 81 2.47 4.91 1.85
C PHE A 81 1.90 6.19 2.45
N VAL A 82 0.57 6.30 2.47
CA VAL A 82 -0.14 7.50 2.91
C VAL A 82 -0.30 7.55 4.43
N SER A 83 -0.33 8.75 4.99
CA SER A 83 -0.66 8.92 6.42
C SER A 83 -2.05 8.41 6.76
N LEU A 84 -2.30 8.14 8.04
CA LEU A 84 -3.62 7.72 8.48
C LEU A 84 -4.71 8.76 8.16
N ASN A 85 -4.39 10.06 8.27
CA ASN A 85 -5.34 11.12 7.97
C ASN A 85 -5.73 11.12 6.49
N LEU A 86 -4.73 11.03 5.60
CA LEU A 86 -4.97 10.93 4.16
C LEU A 86 -5.78 9.67 3.81
N ALA A 87 -5.46 8.53 4.44
CA ALA A 87 -6.22 7.30 4.27
C ALA A 87 -7.68 7.43 4.73
N ILE A 88 -7.94 8.15 5.83
CA ILE A 88 -9.28 8.46 6.34
C ILE A 88 -10.02 9.35 5.33
N ASP A 89 -9.38 10.40 4.83
CA ASP A 89 -9.98 11.33 3.87
C ASP A 89 -10.33 10.64 2.56
N ASP A 90 -9.43 9.81 2.04
CA ASP A 90 -9.68 8.96 0.86
C ASP A 90 -10.80 7.97 1.11
N TYR A 91 -10.84 7.34 2.28
CA TYR A 91 -11.93 6.42 2.63
C TYR A 91 -13.29 7.14 2.66
N LEU A 92 -13.39 8.28 3.33
CA LEU A 92 -14.62 9.08 3.40
C LEU A 92 -15.03 9.60 2.02
N GLY A 93 -14.07 10.12 1.25
CA GLY A 93 -14.30 10.66 -0.08
C GLY A 93 -14.72 9.59 -1.09
N LEU A 94 -13.97 8.50 -1.16
CA LEU A 94 -14.02 7.56 -2.28
C LEU A 94 -14.88 6.33 -1.95
N ALA A 95 -14.74 5.76 -0.75
CA ALA A 95 -15.56 4.62 -0.33
C ALA A 95 -16.96 5.05 0.11
N ILE A 96 -17.06 6.06 0.99
CA ILE A 96 -18.33 6.45 1.61
C ILE A 96 -19.17 7.33 0.67
N ARG A 97 -18.61 8.45 0.20
CA ARG A 97 -19.39 9.44 -0.58
C ARG A 97 -19.55 9.03 -2.04
N LYS A 98 -18.51 8.50 -2.68
CA LYS A 98 -18.52 8.14 -4.11
C LYS A 98 -18.81 6.68 -4.39
N SER A 99 -18.70 5.79 -3.39
CA SER A 99 -18.92 4.35 -3.55
C SER A 99 -18.05 3.72 -4.66
N TYR A 100 -16.81 4.20 -4.82
CA TYR A 100 -15.86 3.65 -5.79
C TYR A 100 -15.41 2.22 -5.43
N TRP A 101 -15.38 1.90 -4.15
CA TRP A 101 -15.15 0.55 -3.66
C TRP A 101 -15.97 0.27 -2.39
N SER A 102 -15.98 -1.00 -1.96
CA SER A 102 -16.73 -1.46 -0.79
C SER A 102 -16.26 -0.78 0.50
N LYS A 103 -17.18 -0.39 1.38
CA LYS A 103 -16.90 0.19 2.70
C LYS A 103 -16.08 -0.74 3.62
N GLY A 104 -15.98 -2.02 3.29
CA GLY A 104 -15.10 -2.95 3.99
C GLY A 104 -13.62 -2.83 3.61
N LEU A 105 -13.27 -2.01 2.63
CA LEU A 105 -11.91 -1.84 2.13
C LEU A 105 -11.36 -0.48 2.54
N PHE A 106 -10.25 -0.49 3.29
CA PHE A 106 -9.61 0.71 3.81
C PHE A 106 -8.29 0.97 3.08
N PRO A 107 -7.99 2.19 2.62
CA PRO A 107 -6.76 2.47 1.88
C PRO A 107 -5.52 2.40 2.78
N LEU A 108 -4.45 1.81 2.26
CA LEU A 108 -3.11 1.82 2.90
C LEU A 108 -2.07 2.50 2.00
N PHE A 109 -2.17 2.30 0.70
CA PHE A 109 -1.28 2.90 -0.29
C PHE A 109 -2.08 3.46 -1.46
N GLY A 110 -1.61 4.57 -2.01
CA GLY A 110 -2.21 5.23 -3.17
C GLY A 110 -1.16 5.65 -4.19
N SER A 111 -1.53 5.80 -5.46
CA SER A 111 -0.60 6.27 -6.50
C SER A 111 -0.49 7.80 -6.60
N GLY A 112 -1.38 8.53 -5.92
CA GLY A 112 -1.65 9.95 -6.18
C GLY A 112 -2.42 10.19 -7.49
N GLY A 113 -2.67 9.15 -8.28
CA GLY A 113 -3.34 9.19 -9.59
C GLY A 113 -4.61 8.35 -9.68
N GLY A 114 -5.16 7.91 -8.54
CA GLY A 114 -6.43 7.18 -8.47
C GLY A 114 -6.34 5.65 -8.38
N ASP A 115 -5.14 5.08 -8.37
CA ASP A 115 -4.92 3.67 -8.02
C ASP A 115 -4.73 3.52 -6.51
N TYR A 116 -5.31 2.45 -5.94
CA TYR A 116 -5.25 2.19 -4.52
C TYR A 116 -4.96 0.73 -4.19
N TYR A 117 -4.21 0.54 -3.11
CA TYR A 117 -4.05 -0.72 -2.41
C TYR A 117 -4.85 -0.65 -1.11
N LEU A 118 -5.93 -1.42 -1.06
CA LEU A 118 -6.97 -1.35 -0.04
C LEU A 118 -6.95 -2.64 0.79
N ILE A 119 -6.85 -2.56 2.11
CA ILE A 119 -6.93 -3.73 2.97
C ILE A 119 -8.38 -4.10 3.29
N ASP A 120 -8.70 -5.39 3.24
CA ASP A 120 -10.02 -5.89 3.67
C ASP A 120 -10.12 -5.96 5.19
N THR A 121 -11.06 -5.21 5.74
CA THR A 121 -11.27 -5.04 7.18
C THR A 121 -12.51 -5.81 7.69
N GLN A 122 -13.28 -6.43 6.81
CA GLN A 122 -14.55 -7.06 7.18
C GLN A 122 -14.32 -8.33 8.01
N LYS A 123 -14.85 -8.35 9.24
CA LYS A 123 -14.66 -9.44 10.21
C LYS A 123 -15.01 -10.85 9.68
N ARG A 124 -15.97 -10.96 8.77
CA ARG A 124 -16.48 -12.24 8.22
C ARG A 124 -16.06 -12.50 6.77
N SER A 125 -15.23 -11.63 6.20
CA SER A 125 -14.77 -11.83 4.83
C SER A 125 -13.70 -12.94 4.77
N VAL A 126 -13.79 -13.77 3.73
CA VAL A 126 -12.76 -14.78 3.44
C VAL A 126 -11.43 -14.16 3.00
N THR A 127 -11.46 -12.90 2.56
CA THR A 127 -10.29 -12.11 2.17
C THR A 127 -9.84 -11.14 3.26
N ARG A 128 -10.37 -11.23 4.49
CA ARG A 128 -10.00 -10.32 5.57
C ARG A 128 -8.48 -10.29 5.78
N GLY A 129 -7.90 -9.08 5.73
CA GLY A 129 -6.46 -8.86 5.86
C GLY A 129 -5.66 -9.01 4.56
N MET A 130 -6.28 -9.45 3.46
CA MET A 130 -5.70 -9.37 2.13
C MET A 130 -5.72 -7.92 1.63
N ILE A 131 -4.82 -7.60 0.70
CA ILE A 131 -4.77 -6.30 0.04
C ILE A 131 -5.37 -6.43 -1.36
N MET A 132 -6.35 -5.60 -1.63
CA MET A 132 -7.06 -5.47 -2.89
C MET A 132 -6.44 -4.34 -3.70
N TYR A 133 -6.28 -4.54 -5.00
CA TYR A 133 -5.92 -3.48 -5.93
C TYR A 133 -7.19 -2.92 -6.57
N TYR A 134 -7.35 -1.60 -6.49
CA TYR A 134 -8.38 -0.82 -7.17
C TYR A 134 -7.71 0.09 -8.20
N SER A 135 -8.24 0.08 -9.43
CA SER A 135 -7.80 1.01 -10.46
C SER A 135 -8.94 1.26 -11.46
N PRO A 136 -9.39 2.52 -11.63
CA PRO A 136 -10.47 2.85 -12.55
C PRO A 136 -10.05 2.70 -14.02
N SER A 137 -8.75 2.68 -14.29
CA SER A 137 -8.17 2.55 -15.64
C SER A 137 -7.76 1.12 -15.98
N ASN A 138 -8.04 0.13 -15.10
CA ASN A 138 -7.65 -1.25 -15.35
C ASN A 138 -8.46 -1.87 -16.51
N PRO A 139 -7.82 -2.36 -17.58
CA PRO A 139 -8.54 -2.95 -18.71
C PRO A 139 -8.97 -4.42 -18.48
N TYR A 140 -8.47 -5.08 -17.43
CA TYR A 140 -8.63 -6.53 -17.23
C TYR A 140 -9.75 -6.90 -16.26
N PHE A 141 -10.13 -6.03 -15.34
CA PHE A 141 -11.24 -6.24 -14.41
C PHE A 141 -11.86 -4.91 -13.96
N GLN A 142 -13.12 -4.97 -13.53
CA GLN A 142 -13.82 -3.85 -12.92
C GLN A 142 -13.83 -3.98 -11.40
N GLY A 143 -13.74 -2.86 -10.69
CA GLY A 143 -13.75 -2.84 -9.23
C GLY A 143 -12.39 -3.20 -8.63
N THR A 144 -12.36 -4.22 -7.76
CA THR A 144 -11.17 -4.59 -6.98
C THR A 144 -10.81 -6.05 -7.18
N ALA A 145 -9.52 -6.38 -7.21
CA ALA A 145 -9.02 -7.76 -7.19
C ALA A 145 -7.95 -7.93 -6.11
N SER A 146 -7.92 -9.08 -5.43
CA SER A 146 -6.86 -9.34 -4.43
C SER A 146 -5.49 -9.40 -5.11
N ILE A 147 -4.55 -8.58 -4.65
CA ILE A 147 -3.20 -8.49 -5.21
C ILE A 147 -2.13 -9.01 -4.25
N PHE A 148 -2.29 -8.78 -2.94
CA PHE A 148 -1.44 -9.38 -1.91
C PHE A 148 -2.25 -10.25 -0.95
N ASP A 149 -1.66 -11.37 -0.53
CA ASP A 149 -2.31 -12.36 0.32
C ASP A 149 -2.42 -11.88 1.79
N SER A 150 -1.61 -10.88 2.15
CA SER A 150 -1.56 -10.24 3.47
C SER A 150 -0.64 -9.00 3.43
N LEU A 151 -0.60 -8.23 4.51
CA LEU A 151 0.41 -7.19 4.66
C LEU A 151 1.84 -7.77 4.77
N ASP A 152 2.02 -8.92 5.44
CA ASP A 152 3.33 -9.60 5.54
C ASP A 152 3.87 -10.00 4.17
N SER A 153 3.01 -10.57 3.30
CA SER A 153 3.40 -10.95 1.93
C SER A 153 3.64 -9.75 1.02
N CYS A 154 2.88 -8.66 1.20
CA CYS A 154 3.13 -7.37 0.55
C CYS A 154 4.54 -6.84 0.90
N LEU A 155 4.85 -6.69 2.19
CA LEU A 155 6.16 -6.19 2.63
C LEU A 155 7.28 -7.14 2.19
N SER A 156 7.11 -8.46 2.32
CA SER A 156 8.10 -9.44 1.87
C SER A 156 8.37 -9.35 0.37
N SER A 157 7.33 -9.12 -0.44
CA SER A 157 7.48 -8.90 -1.89
C SER A 157 8.28 -7.65 -2.20
N ILE A 158 7.97 -6.52 -1.54
CA ILE A 158 8.65 -5.24 -1.74
C ILE A 158 10.13 -5.35 -1.34
N ILE A 159 10.41 -5.95 -0.18
CA ILE A 159 11.77 -6.18 0.32
C ILE A 159 12.58 -7.05 -0.66
N GLU A 160 12.00 -8.15 -1.14
CA GLU A 160 12.68 -9.00 -2.13
C GLU A 160 12.94 -8.23 -3.43
N CYS A 161 11.99 -7.41 -3.90
CA CYS A 161 12.18 -6.56 -5.07
C CYS A 161 13.38 -5.61 -4.94
N TYR A 162 13.55 -4.93 -3.80
CA TYR A 162 14.73 -4.09 -3.58
C TYR A 162 16.03 -4.90 -3.53
N ARG A 163 16.03 -6.05 -2.84
CA ARG A 163 17.22 -6.91 -2.68
C ARG A 163 17.76 -7.43 -4.00
N VAL A 164 16.88 -7.82 -4.93
CA VAL A 164 17.28 -8.35 -6.24
C VAL A 164 17.30 -7.29 -7.35
N LYS A 165 17.21 -6.00 -6.98
CA LYS A 165 17.19 -4.87 -7.92
C LYS A 165 16.05 -4.92 -8.94
N ALA A 166 14.93 -5.56 -8.57
CA ALA A 166 13.68 -5.33 -9.28
C ALA A 166 13.14 -3.91 -9.02
N TYR A 167 13.48 -3.35 -7.86
CA TYR A 167 13.29 -1.95 -7.49
C TYR A 167 14.63 -1.28 -7.21
N TYR A 168 14.85 -0.12 -7.82
CA TYR A 168 16.04 0.69 -7.57
C TYR A 168 15.81 2.17 -7.93
N PHE A 169 16.67 3.05 -7.42
CA PHE A 169 16.71 4.46 -7.79
C PHE A 169 18.03 4.74 -8.50
N ASN A 170 17.96 5.47 -9.61
CA ASN A 170 19.15 5.98 -10.29
C ASN A 170 19.66 7.23 -9.55
N PRO A 171 20.98 7.48 -9.47
CA PRO A 171 21.51 8.68 -8.80
C PRO A 171 20.98 9.99 -9.38
N ASP A 172 20.62 9.99 -10.67
CA ASP A 172 20.19 11.17 -11.42
C ASP A 172 18.65 11.29 -11.52
N SER A 173 17.89 10.41 -10.86
CA SER A 173 16.42 10.38 -10.95
C SER A 173 15.78 10.08 -9.60
N PRO A 174 14.81 10.90 -9.15
CA PRO A 174 14.06 10.61 -7.92
C PRO A 174 13.00 9.50 -8.12
N TYR A 175 12.82 9.00 -9.34
CA TYR A 175 11.78 8.03 -9.65
C TYR A 175 12.24 6.59 -9.39
N LEU A 176 11.32 5.78 -8.88
CA LEU A 176 11.51 4.34 -8.70
C LEU A 176 11.55 3.65 -10.07
N GLU A 177 12.70 3.07 -10.39
CA GLU A 177 12.87 2.20 -11.55
C GLU A 177 12.40 0.77 -11.22
N ILE A 178 11.74 0.14 -12.20
CA ILE A 178 11.05 -1.13 -12.01
C ILE A 178 11.37 -2.12 -13.12
N GLU A 179 12.07 -3.20 -12.78
CA GLU A 179 12.21 -4.37 -13.67
C GLU A 179 10.94 -5.22 -13.62
N GLY A 180 9.96 -4.87 -14.44
CA GLY A 180 8.60 -5.39 -14.35
C GLY A 180 8.47 -6.92 -14.44
N LYS A 181 9.37 -7.61 -15.15
CA LYS A 181 9.39 -9.09 -15.21
C LYS A 181 9.83 -9.71 -13.89
N LEU A 182 10.86 -9.14 -13.26
CA LEU A 182 11.35 -9.62 -11.95
C LEU A 182 10.34 -9.30 -10.85
N GLU A 183 9.81 -8.07 -10.84
CA GLU A 183 8.74 -7.67 -9.93
C GLU A 183 7.57 -8.67 -9.99
N MET A 184 7.03 -8.90 -11.19
CA MET A 184 5.88 -9.78 -11.37
C MET A 184 6.16 -11.20 -10.87
N ALA A 185 7.36 -11.73 -11.12
CA ALA A 185 7.74 -13.06 -10.63
C ALA A 185 7.79 -13.12 -9.09
N ILE A 186 8.35 -12.09 -8.45
CA ILE A 186 8.47 -11.99 -6.98
C ILE A 186 7.09 -11.86 -6.34
N TRP A 187 6.28 -10.93 -6.83
CA TRP A 187 4.92 -10.72 -6.30
C TRP A 187 4.09 -12.00 -6.42
N ARG A 188 4.17 -12.72 -7.54
CA ARG A 188 3.46 -14.01 -7.68
C ARG A 188 3.96 -15.09 -6.73
N LYS A 189 5.26 -15.16 -6.50
CA LYS A 189 5.88 -16.12 -5.58
C LYS A 189 5.39 -15.94 -4.15
N HIS A 190 5.28 -14.69 -3.68
CA HIS A 190 4.82 -14.37 -2.33
C HIS A 190 3.30 -14.37 -2.17
N ASN A 191 2.56 -14.20 -3.28
CA ASN A 191 1.10 -14.03 -3.27
C ASN A 191 0.40 -15.06 -4.16
N PRO A 192 0.54 -16.37 -3.85
CA PRO A 192 -0.04 -17.45 -4.66
C PRO A 192 -1.57 -17.41 -4.72
N LYS A 193 -2.25 -16.73 -3.78
CA LYS A 193 -3.72 -16.59 -3.78
C LYS A 193 -4.19 -15.33 -4.51
N SER A 194 -3.31 -14.49 -5.03
CA SER A 194 -3.67 -13.28 -5.76
C SER A 194 -4.64 -13.57 -6.90
N GLU A 195 -5.82 -12.95 -6.83
CA GLU A 195 -6.80 -12.96 -7.91
C GLU A 195 -6.33 -12.14 -9.11
N TYR A 196 -5.68 -10.99 -8.86
CA TYR A 196 -5.14 -10.12 -9.90
C TYR A 196 -4.28 -10.91 -10.89
N TYR A 197 -3.36 -11.72 -10.39
CA TYR A 197 -2.49 -12.54 -11.24
C TYR A 197 -3.21 -13.70 -11.94
N ARG A 198 -4.21 -14.31 -11.28
CA ARG A 198 -5.07 -15.32 -11.91
C ARG A 198 -5.91 -14.74 -13.05
N ILE A 199 -6.33 -13.48 -12.95
CA ILE A 199 -7.03 -12.77 -14.02
C ILE A 199 -6.07 -12.52 -15.19
N LEU A 200 -4.88 -11.97 -14.93
CA LEU A 200 -3.89 -11.69 -15.98
C LEU A 200 -3.48 -12.92 -16.77
N ASP A 201 -3.39 -14.09 -16.13
CA ASP A 201 -3.05 -15.35 -16.83
C ASP A 201 -4.10 -15.79 -17.85
N LYS A 202 -5.34 -15.29 -17.77
CA LYS A 202 -6.39 -15.57 -18.77
C LYS A 202 -6.20 -14.78 -20.08
N PHE A 203 -5.33 -13.78 -20.08
CA PHE A 203 -5.06 -12.89 -21.22
C PHE A 203 -3.68 -13.12 -21.85
N LYS A 204 -2.98 -14.19 -21.44
CA LYS A 204 -1.75 -14.67 -22.08
C LYS A 204 -2.09 -15.69 -23.15
#